data_AF-A0A0G1NE22-F1
#
_entry.id   AF-A0A0G1NE22-F1
#
_cell.length_a   1.000
_cell.length_b   1.000
_cell.length_c   1.000
_cell.angle_alpha   90.00
_cell.angle_beta   90.00
_cell.angle_gamma   90.00
#
_symmetry.space_group_name_H-M   'P 1'
#
loop_
_entity.id
_entity.type
_entity.pdbx_description
1 polymer ?
#
loop_
_entity_poly.entity_id
_entity_poly.type
_entity_poly.pdbx_seq_one_letter_code
_entity_poly.pdbx_strand_id
1 'polypeptide(L)'
;GKIGQALEFDGSNDLVNAQSGASLDDLGPVTISAWIKPDSSGNNGMIVGKYNAGGDGDGFMAILIDNTAPEINTFKFFKDAPGADLRRITSNNSVSYGVWQHIIATWDGSTNAANVHIYKDGSELSYQATESVASLNSDQALNLIIGNGAGNINDFDGLIDDVRIYNRALSAADITELSDSAPPARSSGSPSGVLPSGTTQATLSLTTDENATCKYSTTAGTPYSSMPNTFSATGGVSHSTTVTGLTDGNTYTYYIRCQDAVGNVNADDFIIAFSIASSAPSSYNLSGWAWSGTVGWQSFNSTNQGGSVDYGVNADSGGIMSGYAWSDQVGWISFNETSGCQTDPDCQAQLSLATGEVSGWARARTPVGHPQAGGWDGWIHLRGTAVWDGWAWGADVVGWVHFKGLSYGVLGSGTACVNPTPICGNGVAEGDEQCDGSDLRGATCASLGFKGGPLSCTTPPATTCLYDTTACTAYQCSDGFDNDSDTFIDFPNDPGCYSSTDDDERNSSVQCDDGLDNDGDLFIDYPTDVGCSSPADNDERNQCSDGIDNDFDEKIDYSSINPVNPDPGCSSSEDNDERDLKYREVFTPFIYSVASALRFEGGFSTIQEWITNYLFHHQLF
;
A
#
# COMPACT_ATOMS: atom_id res chain seq x y z
N GLY A 1 -33.23 -36.53 -19.62
CA GLY A 1 -32.22 -36.82 -20.65
C GLY A 1 -30.88 -36.28 -20.23
N LYS A 2 -29.86 -36.48 -21.07
CA LYS A 2 -28.59 -35.76 -20.93
C LYS A 2 -28.78 -34.27 -21.19
N ILE A 3 -29.60 -33.90 -22.17
CA ILE A 3 -29.98 -32.53 -22.49
C ILE A 3 -31.51 -32.44 -22.44
N GLY A 4 -32.06 -31.93 -21.34
CA GLY A 4 -33.52 -31.85 -21.18
C GLY A 4 -34.17 -33.23 -20.96
N GLN A 5 -35.04 -33.66 -21.87
CA GLN A 5 -35.82 -34.91 -21.79
C GLN A 5 -35.29 -35.97 -22.77
N ALA A 6 -35.33 -37.25 -22.38
CA ALA A 6 -34.92 -38.37 -23.23
C ALA A 6 -36.09 -39.34 -23.44
N LEU A 7 -36.00 -40.18 -24.47
CA LEU A 7 -36.89 -41.32 -24.67
C LEU A 7 -36.25 -42.59 -24.10
N GLU A 8 -37.07 -43.41 -23.45
CA GLU A 8 -36.72 -44.73 -22.91
C GLU A 8 -37.22 -45.81 -23.86
N PHE A 9 -36.36 -46.77 -24.16
CA PHE A 9 -36.62 -47.92 -25.03
C PHE A 9 -36.41 -49.19 -24.20
N ASP A 10 -37.42 -50.06 -24.17
CA ASP A 10 -37.47 -51.22 -23.27
C ASP A 10 -36.72 -52.47 -23.76
N GLY A 11 -35.96 -52.34 -24.86
CA GLY A 11 -35.23 -53.46 -25.46
C GLY A 11 -36.11 -54.49 -26.18
N SER A 12 -37.38 -54.20 -26.45
CA SER A 12 -38.32 -55.17 -27.05
C SER A 12 -38.90 -54.73 -28.40
N ASN A 13 -39.51 -53.55 -28.48
CA ASN A 13 -40.18 -53.10 -29.72
C ASN A 13 -40.32 -51.58 -29.88
N ASP A 14 -39.81 -50.78 -28.95
CA ASP A 14 -39.95 -49.33 -28.99
C ASP A 14 -39.21 -48.73 -30.19
N LEU A 15 -39.88 -47.87 -30.95
CA LEU A 15 -39.27 -47.18 -32.08
C LEU A 15 -39.86 -45.80 -32.26
N VAL A 16 -39.01 -44.86 -32.66
CA VAL A 16 -39.46 -43.58 -33.22
C VAL A 16 -39.35 -43.66 -34.74
N ASN A 17 -40.44 -43.37 -35.44
CA ASN A 17 -40.46 -43.31 -36.90
C ASN A 17 -40.65 -41.86 -37.34
N ALA A 18 -39.58 -41.26 -37.84
CA ALA A 18 -39.56 -39.89 -38.37
C ALA A 18 -39.94 -39.81 -39.86
N GLN A 19 -40.41 -40.92 -40.43
CA GLN A 19 -40.80 -41.09 -41.83
C GLN A 19 -39.64 -40.87 -42.82
N SER A 20 -39.94 -40.95 -44.12
CA SER A 20 -39.02 -40.55 -45.17
C SER A 20 -39.27 -39.08 -45.55
N GLY A 21 -38.20 -38.32 -45.69
CA GLY A 21 -38.22 -36.94 -46.15
C GLY A 21 -37.05 -36.68 -47.09
N ALA A 22 -37.30 -35.94 -48.17
CA ALA A 22 -36.32 -35.70 -49.23
C ALA A 22 -34.99 -35.10 -48.77
N SER A 23 -34.97 -34.42 -47.61
CA SER A 23 -33.74 -33.89 -46.99
C SER A 23 -32.84 -34.96 -46.37
N LEU A 24 -33.31 -36.20 -46.27
CA LEU A 24 -32.62 -37.35 -45.70
C LEU A 24 -32.37 -38.43 -46.75
N ASP A 25 -32.64 -38.18 -48.02
CA ASP A 25 -32.54 -39.18 -49.08
C ASP A 25 -31.15 -39.17 -49.70
N ASP A 26 -30.56 -40.36 -49.82
CA ASP A 26 -29.27 -40.61 -50.44
C ASP A 26 -28.18 -39.65 -49.95
N LEU A 27 -28.16 -39.43 -48.62
CA LEU A 27 -27.19 -38.56 -47.98
C LEU A 27 -25.78 -39.07 -48.31
N GLY A 28 -25.01 -38.22 -49.00
CA GLY A 28 -23.58 -38.44 -49.25
C GLY A 28 -22.80 -38.18 -47.96
N PRO A 29 -22.16 -37.00 -47.82
CA PRO A 29 -21.59 -36.61 -46.54
C PRO A 29 -22.67 -36.52 -45.46
N VAL A 30 -22.47 -37.21 -44.34
CA VAL A 30 -23.42 -37.24 -43.23
C VAL A 30 -22.70 -37.24 -41.90
N THR A 31 -23.31 -36.60 -40.91
CA THR A 31 -22.97 -36.81 -39.50
C THR A 31 -24.22 -37.16 -38.73
N ILE A 32 -24.17 -38.25 -37.97
CA ILE A 32 -25.22 -38.68 -37.06
C ILE A 32 -24.68 -38.53 -35.63
N SER A 33 -25.41 -37.85 -34.76
CA SER A 33 -25.04 -37.59 -33.36
C SER A 33 -26.21 -37.96 -32.45
N ALA A 34 -25.92 -38.63 -31.33
CA ALA A 34 -26.90 -38.95 -30.31
C ALA A 34 -26.23 -39.13 -28.95
N TRP A 35 -26.88 -38.66 -27.89
CA TRP A 35 -26.56 -39.08 -26.54
C TRP A 35 -27.28 -40.39 -26.25
N ILE A 36 -26.56 -41.40 -25.77
CA ILE A 36 -27.14 -42.69 -25.43
C ILE A 36 -26.74 -43.10 -24.00
N LYS A 37 -27.64 -43.79 -23.32
CA LYS A 37 -27.38 -44.51 -22.06
C LYS A 37 -27.99 -45.90 -22.17
N PRO A 38 -27.30 -46.84 -22.86
CA PRO A 38 -27.78 -48.20 -23.02
C PRO A 38 -27.70 -48.93 -21.67
N ASP A 39 -28.74 -49.67 -21.31
CA ASP A 39 -28.78 -50.50 -20.10
C ASP A 39 -28.26 -51.92 -20.37
N SER A 40 -28.37 -52.40 -21.62
CA SER A 40 -27.76 -53.63 -22.12
C SER A 40 -27.42 -53.54 -23.62
N SER A 41 -26.91 -54.62 -24.23
CA SER A 41 -26.69 -54.68 -25.68
C SER A 41 -27.99 -54.67 -26.48
N GLY A 42 -29.13 -54.91 -25.82
CA GLY A 42 -30.39 -55.28 -26.46
C GLY A 42 -30.17 -56.47 -27.41
N ASN A 43 -30.93 -56.45 -28.51
CA ASN A 43 -30.74 -57.34 -29.65
C ASN A 43 -30.04 -56.57 -30.78
N ASN A 44 -28.78 -56.17 -30.62
CA ASN A 44 -28.05 -55.27 -31.53
C ASN A 44 -28.64 -53.84 -31.61
N GLY A 45 -28.70 -53.15 -30.46
CA GLY A 45 -29.45 -51.90 -30.29
C GLY A 45 -29.23 -50.80 -31.33
N MET A 46 -30.29 -50.50 -32.10
CA MET A 46 -30.34 -49.44 -33.09
C MET A 46 -30.28 -48.06 -32.43
N ILE A 47 -29.29 -47.24 -32.80
CA ILE A 47 -29.23 -45.85 -32.34
C ILE A 47 -30.03 -44.98 -33.31
N VAL A 48 -29.61 -44.92 -34.58
CA VAL A 48 -30.32 -44.22 -35.65
C VAL A 48 -30.05 -44.91 -36.98
N GLY A 49 -31.07 -45.04 -37.83
CA GLY A 49 -30.86 -45.51 -39.20
C GLY A 49 -31.99 -45.16 -40.16
N LYS A 50 -31.69 -45.14 -41.46
CA LYS A 50 -32.68 -45.28 -42.53
C LYS A 50 -32.88 -46.76 -42.79
N TYR A 51 -34.04 -47.26 -42.38
CA TYR A 51 -34.35 -48.70 -42.37
C TYR A 51 -35.87 -48.88 -42.51
N ASN A 52 -36.32 -49.92 -43.22
CA ASN A 52 -37.76 -50.20 -43.35
C ASN A 52 -38.29 -50.91 -42.11
N ALA A 53 -39.59 -50.83 -41.83
CA ALA A 53 -40.24 -51.49 -40.70
C ALA A 53 -40.73 -52.93 -40.98
N GLY A 54 -40.57 -53.44 -42.22
CA GLY A 54 -41.17 -54.71 -42.68
C GLY A 54 -40.23 -55.79 -43.27
N GLY A 55 -38.91 -55.69 -43.10
CA GLY A 55 -37.91 -56.67 -43.58
C GLY A 55 -36.80 -56.03 -44.42
N ASP A 56 -35.75 -56.81 -44.71
CA ASP A 56 -34.49 -56.45 -45.40
C ASP A 56 -34.72 -55.93 -46.83
N GLY A 57 -35.27 -54.73 -46.96
CA GLY A 57 -35.23 -54.00 -48.22
C GLY A 57 -33.81 -53.53 -48.50
N ASP A 58 -33.39 -53.61 -49.76
CA ASP A 58 -32.16 -53.00 -50.24
C ASP A 58 -32.16 -51.49 -49.93
N GLY A 59 -31.02 -50.94 -49.53
CA GLY A 59 -30.77 -49.52 -49.42
C GLY A 59 -30.39 -48.99 -48.05
N PHE A 60 -30.47 -49.74 -46.94
CA PHE A 60 -30.36 -49.19 -45.59
C PHE A 60 -29.05 -48.45 -45.25
N MET A 61 -29.11 -47.58 -44.23
CA MET A 61 -27.97 -46.95 -43.55
C MET A 61 -28.24 -46.91 -42.05
N ALA A 62 -27.29 -47.28 -41.18
CA ALA A 62 -27.48 -47.10 -39.75
C ALA A 62 -26.18 -47.04 -38.95
N ILE A 63 -26.32 -46.52 -37.72
CA ILE A 63 -25.40 -46.74 -36.61
C ILE A 63 -26.12 -47.48 -35.48
N LEU A 64 -25.52 -48.57 -35.02
CA LEU A 64 -26.07 -49.42 -33.96
C LEU A 64 -24.97 -49.98 -33.05
N ILE A 65 -25.40 -50.55 -31.93
CA ILE A 65 -24.57 -51.39 -31.06
C ILE A 65 -24.62 -52.82 -31.58
N ASP A 66 -23.48 -53.42 -31.96
CA ASP A 66 -23.42 -54.81 -32.40
C ASP A 66 -22.80 -55.69 -31.31
N ASN A 67 -23.49 -56.78 -30.97
CA ASN A 67 -23.06 -57.77 -30.00
C ASN A 67 -23.20 -59.21 -30.54
N THR A 68 -23.11 -59.37 -31.86
CA THR A 68 -23.11 -60.67 -32.53
C THR A 68 -21.67 -61.11 -32.83
N ALA A 69 -21.24 -62.27 -32.32
CA ALA A 69 -19.87 -62.73 -32.54
C ALA A 69 -19.48 -62.80 -34.03
N PRO A 70 -18.29 -62.31 -34.44
CA PRO A 70 -17.13 -61.95 -33.60
C PRO A 70 -17.17 -60.57 -32.92
N GLU A 71 -18.13 -59.71 -33.26
CA GLU A 71 -18.32 -58.41 -32.65
C GLU A 71 -18.91 -58.55 -31.24
N ILE A 72 -18.24 -57.97 -30.25
CA ILE A 72 -18.67 -57.98 -28.85
C ILE A 72 -18.73 -56.54 -28.39
N ASN A 73 -19.96 -56.05 -28.22
CA ASN A 73 -20.24 -54.73 -27.67
C ASN A 73 -19.52 -53.59 -28.42
N THR A 74 -19.79 -53.48 -29.73
CA THR A 74 -19.15 -52.53 -30.65
C THR A 74 -20.14 -51.48 -31.13
N PHE A 75 -19.66 -50.34 -31.62
CA PHE A 75 -20.44 -49.50 -32.51
C PHE A 75 -20.16 -49.91 -33.96
N LYS A 76 -21.23 -50.06 -34.74
CA LYS A 76 -21.17 -50.42 -36.15
C LYS A 76 -21.93 -49.39 -36.96
N PHE A 77 -21.22 -48.77 -37.90
CA PHE A 77 -21.85 -48.04 -39.01
C PHE A 77 -21.91 -48.95 -40.22
N PHE A 78 -23.04 -48.94 -40.92
CA PHE A 78 -23.17 -49.67 -42.17
C PHE A 78 -24.07 -48.97 -43.19
N LYS A 79 -23.77 -49.20 -44.47
CA LYS A 79 -24.55 -48.74 -45.62
C LYS A 79 -24.67 -49.87 -46.63
N ASP A 80 -25.90 -50.19 -47.01
CA ASP A 80 -26.20 -51.25 -47.96
C ASP A 80 -25.61 -50.97 -49.35
N ALA A 81 -25.14 -52.04 -49.98
CA ALA A 81 -24.49 -52.04 -51.27
C ALA A 81 -24.67 -53.40 -51.97
N PRO A 82 -24.59 -53.45 -53.32
CA PRO A 82 -24.79 -54.70 -54.05
C PRO A 82 -23.81 -55.81 -53.62
N GLY A 83 -24.35 -56.88 -53.04
CA GLY A 83 -23.63 -58.12 -52.71
C GLY A 83 -22.89 -58.14 -51.36
N ALA A 84 -22.56 -56.98 -50.80
CA ALA A 84 -21.99 -56.82 -49.46
C ALA A 84 -22.17 -55.37 -48.98
N ASP A 85 -22.31 -55.15 -47.68
CA ASP A 85 -22.47 -53.81 -47.10
C ASP A 85 -21.12 -53.10 -46.93
N LEU A 86 -21.14 -51.76 -47.01
CA LEU A 86 -20.07 -50.94 -46.47
C LEU A 86 -20.16 -50.98 -44.94
N ARG A 87 -19.06 -51.35 -44.25
CA ARG A 87 -19.06 -51.48 -42.78
C ARG A 87 -17.83 -50.88 -42.13
N ARG A 88 -18.06 -50.18 -41.02
CA ARG A 88 -17.03 -49.71 -40.11
C ARG A 88 -17.39 -50.12 -38.69
N ILE A 89 -16.53 -50.94 -38.09
CA ILE A 89 -16.81 -51.61 -36.81
C ILE A 89 -15.71 -51.24 -35.81
N THR A 90 -16.09 -50.65 -34.69
CA THR A 90 -15.14 -50.30 -33.63
C THR A 90 -14.57 -51.55 -32.96
N SER A 91 -13.47 -51.42 -32.25
CA SER A 91 -12.92 -52.49 -31.40
C SER A 91 -13.97 -52.98 -30.38
N ASN A 92 -13.84 -54.25 -29.96
CA ASN A 92 -14.71 -54.84 -28.95
C ASN A 92 -14.70 -54.05 -27.63
N ASN A 93 -15.84 -54.07 -26.93
CA ASN A 93 -16.08 -53.38 -25.66
C ASN A 93 -15.98 -51.85 -25.73
N SER A 94 -16.43 -51.26 -26.84
CA SER A 94 -16.44 -49.80 -27.02
C SER A 94 -17.63 -49.11 -26.32
N VAL A 95 -18.74 -49.83 -26.11
CA VAL A 95 -19.94 -49.28 -25.45
C VAL A 95 -19.85 -49.45 -23.93
N SER A 96 -20.25 -48.42 -23.19
CA SER A 96 -20.39 -48.48 -21.73
C SER A 96 -21.87 -48.51 -21.34
N TYR A 97 -22.28 -49.49 -20.53
CA TYR A 97 -23.68 -49.61 -20.08
C TYR A 97 -23.95 -48.79 -18.81
N GLY A 98 -25.18 -48.33 -18.65
CA GLY A 98 -25.66 -47.60 -17.47
C GLY A 98 -25.09 -46.18 -17.31
N VAL A 99 -24.33 -45.67 -18.30
CA VAL A 99 -23.73 -44.34 -18.31
C VAL A 99 -24.06 -43.60 -19.60
N TRP A 100 -24.27 -42.29 -19.51
CA TRP A 100 -24.43 -41.44 -20.69
C TRP A 100 -23.10 -41.36 -21.46
N GLN A 101 -23.16 -41.56 -22.77
CA GLN A 101 -22.05 -41.36 -23.70
C GLN A 101 -22.57 -40.71 -24.98
N HIS A 102 -21.78 -39.81 -25.56
CA HIS A 102 -22.12 -39.15 -26.81
C HIS A 102 -21.50 -39.90 -27.98
N ILE A 103 -22.35 -40.40 -28.89
CA ILE A 103 -21.90 -41.12 -30.08
C ILE A 103 -22.11 -40.24 -31.30
N ILE A 104 -21.03 -40.04 -32.06
CA ILE A 104 -21.05 -39.32 -33.32
C ILE A 104 -20.43 -40.21 -34.39
N ALA A 105 -21.12 -40.39 -35.51
CA ALA A 105 -20.54 -40.99 -36.71
C ALA A 105 -20.52 -39.98 -37.85
N THR A 106 -19.35 -39.76 -38.44
CA THR A 106 -19.19 -38.98 -39.67
C THR A 106 -18.85 -39.90 -40.83
N TRP A 107 -19.36 -39.59 -42.00
CA TRP A 107 -19.02 -40.26 -43.25
C TRP A 107 -19.04 -39.25 -44.39
N ASP A 108 -18.13 -39.39 -45.34
CA ASP A 108 -18.00 -38.49 -46.49
C ASP A 108 -18.89 -38.88 -47.69
N GLY A 109 -19.69 -39.95 -47.56
CA GLY A 109 -20.52 -40.49 -48.63
C GLY A 109 -19.76 -41.38 -49.62
N SER A 110 -18.47 -41.64 -49.39
CA SER A 110 -17.65 -42.44 -50.30
C SER A 110 -17.87 -43.94 -50.09
N THR A 111 -17.53 -44.73 -51.10
CA THR A 111 -17.56 -46.19 -51.00
C THR A 111 -16.40 -46.77 -50.16
N ASN A 112 -15.54 -45.92 -49.61
CA ASN A 112 -14.42 -46.30 -48.75
C ASN A 112 -14.82 -46.21 -47.27
N ALA A 113 -14.99 -47.37 -46.61
CA ALA A 113 -15.36 -47.42 -45.20
C ALA A 113 -14.31 -46.78 -44.27
N ALA A 114 -13.07 -46.59 -44.72
CA ALA A 114 -12.06 -45.89 -43.93
C ALA A 114 -12.39 -44.41 -43.67
N ASN A 115 -13.28 -43.82 -44.48
CA ASN A 115 -13.76 -42.45 -44.33
C ASN A 115 -15.02 -42.37 -43.45
N VAL A 116 -15.41 -43.48 -42.82
CA VAL A 116 -16.36 -43.49 -41.72
C VAL A 116 -15.57 -43.36 -40.42
N HIS A 117 -15.90 -42.35 -39.63
CA HIS A 117 -15.29 -42.09 -38.34
C HIS A 117 -16.35 -42.13 -37.24
N ILE A 118 -16.13 -42.91 -36.19
CA ILE A 118 -17.02 -43.07 -35.04
C ILE A 118 -16.31 -42.56 -33.80
N TYR A 119 -16.95 -41.62 -33.13
CA TYR A 119 -16.45 -40.94 -31.95
C TYR A 119 -17.33 -41.27 -30.75
N LYS A 120 -16.68 -41.42 -29.60
CA LYS A 120 -17.33 -41.52 -28.29
C LYS A 120 -16.78 -40.41 -27.40
N ASP A 121 -17.69 -39.60 -26.86
CA ASP A 121 -17.35 -38.48 -25.97
C ASP A 121 -16.26 -37.57 -26.58
N GLY A 122 -16.41 -37.24 -27.86
CA GLY A 122 -15.51 -36.37 -28.62
C GLY A 122 -14.24 -37.03 -29.16
N SER A 123 -13.92 -38.26 -28.74
CA SER A 123 -12.69 -38.97 -29.15
C SER A 123 -12.97 -40.06 -30.17
N GLU A 124 -12.16 -40.14 -31.23
CA GLU A 124 -12.31 -41.19 -32.25
C GLU A 124 -11.96 -42.57 -31.69
N LEU A 125 -12.81 -43.56 -31.98
CA LEU A 125 -12.60 -44.94 -31.56
C LEU A 125 -11.65 -45.68 -32.51
N SER A 126 -11.02 -46.73 -32.00
CA SER A 126 -10.27 -47.68 -32.83
C SER A 126 -11.21 -48.67 -33.49
N TYR A 127 -10.78 -49.25 -34.63
CA TYR A 127 -11.58 -50.15 -35.45
C TYR A 127 -10.96 -51.54 -35.53
N GLN A 128 -11.82 -52.56 -35.55
CA GLN A 128 -11.41 -53.95 -35.79
C GLN A 128 -11.74 -54.44 -37.21
N ALA A 129 -12.72 -53.82 -37.87
CA ALA A 129 -13.07 -54.15 -39.26
C ALA A 129 -13.36 -52.89 -40.08
N THR A 130 -13.04 -52.96 -41.37
CA THR A 130 -13.22 -51.88 -42.35
C THR A 130 -13.46 -52.50 -43.71
N GLU A 131 -14.69 -52.40 -44.19
CA GLU A 131 -15.16 -53.11 -45.37
C GLU A 131 -15.72 -52.11 -46.38
N SER A 132 -14.94 -51.85 -47.43
CA SER A 132 -15.30 -50.93 -48.51
C SER A 132 -16.04 -51.65 -49.63
N VAL A 133 -16.80 -50.89 -50.42
CA VAL A 133 -17.65 -51.42 -51.50
C VAL A 133 -17.38 -50.72 -52.83
N ALA A 134 -17.98 -51.23 -53.91
CA ALA A 134 -17.83 -50.66 -55.25
C ALA A 134 -18.90 -49.61 -55.59
N SER A 135 -20.09 -49.73 -55.01
CA SER A 135 -21.25 -48.85 -55.22
C SER A 135 -22.19 -48.93 -54.03
N LEU A 136 -23.08 -47.95 -53.86
CA LEU A 136 -24.04 -47.89 -52.76
C LEU A 136 -25.46 -48.03 -53.31
N ASN A 137 -26.33 -48.72 -52.58
CA ASN A 137 -27.75 -48.78 -52.91
C ASN A 137 -28.45 -47.50 -52.43
N SER A 138 -29.50 -47.07 -53.12
CA SER A 138 -30.28 -45.88 -52.74
C SER A 138 -31.14 -46.15 -51.51
N ASP A 139 -31.18 -45.21 -50.58
CA ASP A 139 -31.93 -45.29 -49.32
C ASP A 139 -33.16 -44.37 -49.27
N GLN A 140 -33.44 -43.64 -50.36
CA GLN A 140 -34.49 -42.61 -50.43
C GLN A 140 -35.89 -43.10 -50.01
N ALA A 141 -36.18 -44.38 -50.27
CA ALA A 141 -37.48 -44.97 -49.96
C ALA A 141 -37.66 -45.35 -48.47
N LEU A 142 -36.59 -45.24 -47.67
CA LEU A 142 -36.54 -45.72 -46.29
C LEU A 142 -36.84 -44.60 -45.30
N ASN A 143 -37.58 -44.96 -44.25
CA ASN A 143 -37.86 -44.07 -43.12
C ASN A 143 -36.62 -43.93 -42.24
N LEU A 144 -36.46 -42.74 -41.66
CA LEU A 144 -35.54 -42.56 -40.54
C LEU A 144 -36.18 -43.10 -39.26
N ILE A 145 -35.49 -44.01 -38.58
CA ILE A 145 -35.92 -44.64 -37.34
C ILE A 145 -34.85 -44.54 -36.25
N ILE A 146 -35.31 -44.53 -35.00
CA ILE A 146 -34.48 -44.43 -33.78
C ILE A 146 -34.95 -45.52 -32.82
N GLY A 147 -34.01 -46.23 -32.21
CA GLY A 147 -34.26 -47.21 -31.14
C GLY A 147 -34.60 -48.63 -31.57
N ASN A 148 -35.00 -48.87 -32.83
CA ASN A 148 -35.21 -50.23 -33.34
C ASN A 148 -35.10 -50.32 -34.87
N GLY A 149 -34.90 -51.52 -35.41
CA GLY A 149 -35.03 -51.90 -36.82
C GLY A 149 -36.34 -52.62 -37.16
N ALA A 150 -36.53 -53.00 -38.43
CA ALA A 150 -37.67 -53.81 -38.88
C ALA A 150 -37.79 -55.13 -38.13
N GLY A 151 -38.99 -55.48 -37.66
CA GLY A 151 -39.24 -56.84 -37.14
C GLY A 151 -38.51 -57.19 -35.84
N ASN A 152 -38.13 -56.18 -35.03
CA ASN A 152 -37.50 -56.33 -33.71
C ASN A 152 -36.16 -57.09 -33.75
N ILE A 153 -35.31 -56.73 -34.73
CA ILE A 153 -34.01 -57.37 -34.94
C ILE A 153 -32.83 -56.53 -34.45
N ASN A 154 -33.08 -55.30 -34.00
CA ASN A 154 -32.08 -54.30 -33.57
C ASN A 154 -32.60 -53.48 -32.36
N ASP A 155 -33.21 -54.13 -31.36
CA ASP A 155 -33.90 -53.46 -30.27
C ASP A 155 -32.91 -52.75 -29.33
N PHE A 156 -33.03 -51.43 -29.17
CA PHE A 156 -32.25 -50.66 -28.21
C PHE A 156 -32.86 -50.77 -26.81
N ASP A 157 -32.02 -51.04 -25.82
CA ASP A 157 -32.41 -51.13 -24.41
C ASP A 157 -31.71 -50.00 -23.63
N GLY A 158 -32.48 -48.99 -23.23
CA GLY A 158 -31.99 -47.84 -22.47
C GLY A 158 -32.52 -46.49 -22.98
N LEU A 159 -31.78 -45.41 -22.73
CA LEU A 159 -32.20 -44.04 -23.06
C LEU A 159 -31.47 -43.47 -24.28
N ILE A 160 -32.19 -42.77 -25.16
CA ILE A 160 -31.63 -41.97 -26.27
C ILE A 160 -32.10 -40.52 -26.14
N ASP A 161 -31.19 -39.57 -26.36
CA ASP A 161 -31.43 -38.14 -26.26
C ASP A 161 -30.69 -37.35 -27.37
N ASP A 162 -31.22 -36.18 -27.70
CA ASP A 162 -30.60 -35.16 -28.56
C ASP A 162 -30.04 -35.70 -29.89
N VAL A 163 -30.87 -36.45 -30.62
CA VAL A 163 -30.50 -37.00 -31.93
C VAL A 163 -30.42 -35.89 -32.99
N ARG A 164 -29.26 -35.79 -33.66
CA ARG A 164 -28.97 -34.79 -34.69
C ARG A 164 -28.42 -35.45 -35.96
N ILE A 165 -28.87 -34.96 -37.12
CA ILE A 165 -28.38 -35.38 -38.44
C ILE A 165 -27.95 -34.15 -39.22
N TYR A 166 -26.72 -34.19 -39.72
CA TYR A 166 -26.15 -33.15 -40.57
C TYR A 166 -25.87 -33.72 -41.95
N ASN A 167 -26.16 -32.96 -43.00
CA ASN A 167 -25.84 -33.29 -44.39
C ASN A 167 -24.39 -32.93 -44.78
N ARG A 168 -23.48 -33.03 -43.80
CA ARG A 168 -22.04 -32.78 -43.95
C ARG A 168 -21.28 -33.67 -42.98
N ALA A 169 -20.04 -34.03 -43.33
CA ALA A 169 -19.10 -34.58 -42.38
C ALA A 169 -18.58 -33.45 -41.47
N LEU A 170 -18.80 -33.56 -40.15
CA LEU A 170 -18.26 -32.61 -39.17
C LEU A 170 -16.75 -32.78 -39.03
N SER A 171 -16.05 -31.68 -38.71
CA SER A 171 -14.61 -31.72 -38.41
C SER A 171 -14.36 -32.31 -37.01
N ALA A 172 -13.15 -32.78 -36.73
CA ALA A 172 -12.78 -33.23 -35.38
C ALA A 172 -12.94 -32.14 -34.31
N ALA A 173 -12.80 -30.86 -34.68
CA ALA A 173 -13.04 -29.73 -33.77
C ALA A 173 -14.54 -29.58 -33.48
N ASP A 174 -15.38 -29.59 -34.53
CA ASP A 174 -16.86 -29.54 -34.39
C ASP A 174 -17.36 -30.71 -33.52
N ILE A 175 -16.71 -31.88 -33.60
CA ILE A 175 -17.06 -33.10 -32.85
C ILE A 175 -16.69 -32.98 -31.38
N THR A 176 -15.52 -32.42 -31.08
CA THR A 176 -15.11 -32.13 -29.71
C THR A 176 -16.09 -31.15 -29.08
N GLU A 177 -16.44 -30.08 -29.79
CA GLU A 177 -17.42 -29.09 -29.34
C GLU A 177 -18.80 -29.74 -29.11
N LEU A 178 -19.33 -30.51 -30.08
CA LEU A 178 -20.64 -31.15 -29.94
C LEU A 178 -20.72 -32.16 -28.78
N SER A 179 -19.57 -32.71 -28.37
CA SER A 179 -19.47 -33.68 -27.27
C SER A 179 -19.18 -33.04 -25.93
N ASP A 180 -19.04 -31.72 -25.88
CA ASP A 180 -18.89 -31.01 -24.63
C ASP A 180 -20.14 -31.19 -23.79
N SER A 181 -19.93 -31.45 -22.51
CA SER A 181 -20.99 -31.48 -21.51
C SER A 181 -20.62 -30.75 -20.23
N ALA A 182 -19.45 -30.10 -20.23
CA ALA A 182 -19.04 -29.19 -19.18
C ALA A 182 -19.57 -27.78 -19.52
N PRO A 183 -20.04 -27.03 -18.52
CA PRO A 183 -20.24 -25.60 -18.69
C PRO A 183 -18.89 -24.87 -18.83
N PRO A 184 -18.87 -23.69 -19.48
CA PRO A 184 -17.64 -22.93 -19.68
C PRO A 184 -17.01 -22.51 -18.35
N ALA A 185 -15.71 -22.74 -18.17
CA ALA A 185 -14.98 -22.32 -16.99
C ALA A 185 -14.71 -20.81 -17.03
N ARG A 186 -15.15 -20.10 -15.99
CA ARG A 186 -15.04 -18.63 -15.89
C ARG A 186 -13.82 -18.22 -15.08
N SER A 187 -13.12 -17.18 -15.51
CA SER A 187 -11.90 -16.65 -14.86
C SER A 187 -11.73 -15.14 -15.07
N SER A 188 -10.74 -14.54 -14.41
CA SER A 188 -10.30 -13.15 -14.65
C SER A 188 -11.40 -12.08 -14.47
N GLY A 189 -12.24 -12.24 -13.45
CA GLY A 189 -13.29 -11.28 -13.10
C GLY A 189 -12.76 -9.90 -12.73
N SER A 190 -13.34 -8.85 -13.30
CA SER A 190 -13.02 -7.44 -13.03
C SER A 190 -14.29 -6.59 -13.14
N PRO A 191 -14.45 -5.50 -12.36
CA PRO A 191 -13.51 -4.96 -11.38
C PRO A 191 -13.49 -5.75 -10.07
N SER A 192 -12.47 -5.53 -9.26
CA SER A 192 -12.37 -6.04 -7.89
C SER A 192 -11.89 -4.95 -6.94
N GLY A 193 -12.21 -5.10 -5.65
CA GLY A 193 -11.77 -4.17 -4.61
C GLY A 193 -12.53 -2.83 -4.60
N VAL A 194 -11.83 -1.76 -4.27
CA VAL A 194 -12.40 -0.40 -4.16
C VAL A 194 -11.97 0.41 -5.39
N LEU A 195 -12.96 0.98 -6.10
CA LEU A 195 -12.74 1.92 -7.20
C LEU A 195 -12.79 3.37 -6.68
N PRO A 196 -12.14 4.34 -7.37
CA PRO A 196 -12.09 5.73 -6.91
C PRO A 196 -13.48 6.37 -6.76
N SER A 197 -13.60 7.34 -5.84
CA SER A 197 -14.79 8.16 -5.71
C SER A 197 -15.04 8.97 -6.99
N GLY A 198 -16.30 9.30 -7.26
CA GLY A 198 -16.74 9.90 -8.52
C GLY A 198 -16.86 8.91 -9.69
N THR A 199 -16.54 7.62 -9.48
CA THR A 199 -16.76 6.58 -10.50
C THR A 199 -18.26 6.34 -10.68
N THR A 200 -18.80 6.81 -11.80
CA THR A 200 -20.23 6.66 -12.15
C THR A 200 -20.52 5.46 -13.05
N GLN A 201 -19.48 4.84 -13.60
CA GLN A 201 -19.55 3.68 -14.46
C GLN A 201 -18.28 2.81 -14.35
N ALA A 202 -18.43 1.51 -14.55
CA ALA A 202 -17.32 0.57 -14.57
C ALA A 202 -17.57 -0.53 -15.62
N THR A 203 -16.50 -1.11 -16.16
CA THR A 203 -16.61 -2.23 -17.09
C THR A 203 -16.53 -3.53 -16.31
N LEU A 204 -17.63 -4.30 -16.29
CA LEU A 204 -17.59 -5.69 -15.88
C LEU A 204 -16.91 -6.50 -16.98
N SER A 205 -15.96 -7.36 -16.63
CA SER A 205 -15.34 -8.28 -17.57
C SER A 205 -14.93 -9.60 -16.94
N LEU A 206 -14.92 -10.65 -17.75
CA LEU A 206 -14.37 -11.97 -17.42
C LEU A 206 -13.95 -12.71 -18.70
N THR A 207 -13.25 -13.82 -18.54
CA THR A 207 -12.89 -14.73 -19.63
C THR A 207 -13.46 -16.13 -19.40
N THR A 208 -13.70 -16.85 -20.49
CA THR A 208 -14.04 -18.28 -20.50
C THR A 208 -12.97 -19.08 -21.25
N ASP A 209 -12.84 -20.37 -20.93
CA ASP A 209 -11.94 -21.31 -21.63
C ASP A 209 -12.45 -21.73 -23.02
N GLU A 210 -13.71 -21.48 -23.30
CA GLU A 210 -14.37 -21.71 -24.59
C GLU A 210 -15.31 -20.57 -24.99
N ASN A 211 -15.86 -20.62 -26.20
CA ASN A 211 -16.81 -19.61 -26.68
C ASN A 211 -18.14 -19.72 -25.91
N ALA A 212 -18.55 -18.64 -25.26
CA ALA A 212 -19.76 -18.64 -24.43
C ALA A 212 -20.56 -17.35 -24.55
N THR A 213 -21.85 -17.41 -24.21
CA THR A 213 -22.72 -16.25 -24.01
C THR A 213 -22.92 -16.05 -22.51
N CYS A 214 -22.40 -14.95 -21.95
CA CYS A 214 -22.49 -14.63 -20.53
C CYS A 214 -23.60 -13.61 -20.24
N LYS A 215 -24.30 -13.84 -19.12
CA LYS A 215 -25.34 -12.98 -18.56
C LYS A 215 -25.04 -12.67 -17.10
N TYR A 216 -25.66 -11.62 -16.58
CA TYR A 216 -25.50 -11.22 -15.17
C TYR A 216 -26.80 -10.79 -14.53
N SER A 217 -26.85 -10.95 -13.20
CA SER A 217 -27.91 -10.50 -12.31
C SER A 217 -27.31 -9.81 -11.09
N THR A 218 -28.09 -8.93 -10.45
CA THR A 218 -27.78 -8.38 -9.12
C THR A 218 -28.36 -9.22 -7.98
N THR A 219 -29.11 -10.29 -8.30
CA THR A 219 -29.69 -11.22 -7.33
C THR A 219 -28.97 -12.57 -7.41
N ALA A 220 -28.44 -13.03 -6.28
CA ALA A 220 -27.78 -14.32 -6.17
C ALA A 220 -28.71 -15.48 -6.57
N GLY A 221 -28.14 -16.52 -7.19
CA GLY A 221 -28.86 -17.74 -7.55
C GLY A 221 -29.85 -17.59 -8.70
N THR A 222 -29.85 -16.47 -9.42
CA THR A 222 -30.73 -16.28 -10.59
C THR A 222 -30.36 -17.29 -11.69
N PRO A 223 -31.29 -18.17 -12.15
CA PRO A 223 -31.01 -19.08 -13.25
C PRO A 223 -30.64 -18.33 -14.54
N TYR A 224 -29.74 -18.87 -15.35
CA TYR A 224 -29.27 -18.24 -16.59
C TYR A 224 -30.41 -17.79 -17.53
N SER A 225 -31.45 -18.62 -17.68
CA SER A 225 -32.63 -18.31 -18.50
C SER A 225 -33.44 -17.11 -18.00
N SER A 226 -33.32 -16.78 -16.72
CA SER A 226 -34.03 -15.69 -16.04
C SER A 226 -33.15 -14.47 -15.75
N MET A 227 -31.85 -14.52 -16.09
CA MET A 227 -30.95 -13.39 -15.88
C MET A 227 -31.36 -12.22 -16.80
N PRO A 228 -31.57 -11.02 -16.23
CA PRO A 228 -32.15 -9.90 -16.98
C PRO A 228 -31.17 -9.22 -17.93
N ASN A 229 -29.86 -9.33 -17.68
CA ASN A 229 -28.85 -8.58 -18.43
C ASN A 229 -27.88 -9.52 -19.14
N THR A 230 -27.62 -9.24 -20.42
CA THR A 230 -26.60 -9.92 -21.23
C THR A 230 -25.37 -9.02 -21.36
N PHE A 231 -24.17 -9.61 -21.35
CA PHE A 231 -22.95 -8.86 -21.63
C PHE A 231 -23.00 -8.26 -23.05
N SER A 232 -22.45 -7.04 -23.21
CA SER A 232 -22.49 -6.32 -24.50
C SER A 232 -21.51 -6.92 -25.51
N ALA A 233 -20.32 -7.32 -25.05
CA ALA A 233 -19.40 -8.16 -25.77
C ALA A 233 -19.45 -9.57 -25.16
N THR A 234 -19.94 -10.55 -25.91
CA THR A 234 -20.01 -11.97 -25.52
C THR A 234 -20.18 -12.83 -26.78
N GLY A 235 -20.17 -14.16 -26.66
CA GLY A 235 -20.18 -15.11 -27.78
C GLY A 235 -18.79 -15.60 -28.21
N GLY A 236 -17.73 -15.03 -27.64
CA GLY A 236 -16.35 -15.52 -27.75
C GLY A 236 -15.80 -15.97 -26.39
N VAL A 237 -14.48 -15.89 -26.19
CA VAL A 237 -13.82 -16.22 -24.91
C VAL A 237 -13.64 -15.03 -23.97
N SER A 238 -13.90 -13.81 -24.44
CA SER A 238 -13.78 -12.57 -23.66
C SER A 238 -15.12 -11.86 -23.58
N HIS A 239 -15.51 -11.49 -22.37
CA HIS A 239 -16.83 -10.92 -22.10
C HIS A 239 -16.68 -9.59 -21.41
N SER A 240 -17.38 -8.55 -21.89
CA SER A 240 -17.41 -7.27 -21.21
C SER A 240 -18.72 -6.49 -21.39
N THR A 241 -19.06 -5.69 -20.39
CA THR A 241 -20.21 -4.77 -20.43
C THR A 241 -19.98 -3.61 -19.48
N THR A 242 -20.45 -2.42 -19.84
CA THR A 242 -20.37 -1.24 -18.98
C THR A 242 -21.61 -1.16 -18.10
N VAL A 243 -21.41 -1.15 -16.79
CA VAL A 243 -22.46 -0.81 -15.81
C VAL A 243 -22.37 0.67 -15.46
N THR A 244 -23.52 1.32 -15.29
CA THR A 244 -23.65 2.76 -15.03
C THR A 244 -24.52 2.98 -13.78
N GLY A 245 -24.61 4.22 -13.31
CA GLY A 245 -25.38 4.55 -12.11
C GLY A 245 -24.67 4.13 -10.82
N LEU A 246 -23.34 4.02 -10.88
CA LEU A 246 -22.51 3.76 -9.70
C LEU A 246 -22.42 5.05 -8.86
N THR A 247 -22.47 4.89 -7.56
CA THR A 247 -22.46 5.98 -6.59
C THR A 247 -21.50 5.67 -5.48
N ASP A 248 -20.79 6.69 -5.03
CA ASP A 248 -19.84 6.64 -3.95
C ASP A 248 -20.40 5.98 -2.67
N GLY A 249 -19.54 5.28 -1.94
CA GLY A 249 -19.86 4.64 -0.67
C GLY A 249 -20.74 3.39 -0.79
N ASN A 250 -21.04 2.93 -2.02
CA ASN A 250 -21.85 1.75 -2.25
C ASN A 250 -21.01 0.56 -2.71
N THR A 251 -21.44 -0.65 -2.33
CA THR A 251 -20.89 -1.91 -2.81
C THR A 251 -21.80 -2.51 -3.86
N TYR A 252 -21.21 -3.00 -4.95
CA TYR A 252 -21.91 -3.62 -6.06
C TYR A 252 -21.44 -5.07 -6.19
N THR A 253 -22.41 -5.97 -6.32
CA THR A 253 -22.15 -7.40 -6.53
C THR A 253 -22.97 -7.87 -7.72
N TYR A 254 -22.29 -8.50 -8.67
CA TYR A 254 -22.88 -9.07 -9.86
C TYR A 254 -22.61 -10.58 -9.88
N TYR A 255 -23.66 -11.33 -10.22
CA TYR A 255 -23.65 -12.78 -10.33
C TYR A 255 -23.73 -13.15 -11.80
N ILE A 256 -22.65 -13.73 -12.33
CA ILE A 256 -22.47 -14.03 -13.74
C ILE A 256 -22.67 -15.52 -13.97
N ARG A 257 -23.39 -15.88 -15.02
CA ARG A 257 -23.46 -17.25 -15.58
C ARG A 257 -23.25 -17.20 -17.07
N CYS A 258 -22.59 -18.21 -17.61
CA CYS A 258 -22.32 -18.34 -19.03
C CYS A 258 -22.91 -19.65 -19.55
N GLN A 259 -23.22 -19.65 -20.84
CA GLN A 259 -23.69 -20.80 -21.60
C GLN A 259 -22.79 -20.94 -22.83
N ASP A 260 -22.23 -22.12 -23.07
CA ASP A 260 -21.48 -22.41 -24.29
C ASP A 260 -22.39 -22.46 -25.54
N ALA A 261 -21.83 -22.79 -26.71
CA ALA A 261 -22.60 -22.93 -27.95
C ALA A 261 -23.52 -24.16 -27.98
N VAL A 262 -23.22 -25.19 -27.18
CA VAL A 262 -23.94 -26.48 -27.14
C VAL A 262 -25.14 -26.42 -26.19
N GLY A 263 -25.12 -25.47 -25.26
CA GLY A 263 -26.17 -25.21 -24.30
C GLY A 263 -25.82 -25.54 -22.85
N ASN A 264 -24.57 -25.91 -22.52
CA ASN A 264 -24.13 -26.17 -21.15
C ASN A 264 -24.07 -24.86 -20.37
N VAL A 265 -24.84 -24.79 -19.28
CA VAL A 265 -24.99 -23.59 -18.46
C VAL A 265 -24.30 -23.78 -17.11
N ASN A 266 -23.59 -22.76 -16.63
CA ASN A 266 -23.06 -22.78 -15.27
C ASN A 266 -24.19 -22.86 -14.22
N ALA A 267 -24.09 -23.85 -13.33
CA ALA A 267 -25.06 -24.04 -12.24
C ALA A 267 -24.85 -23.07 -11.07
N ASP A 268 -23.62 -22.61 -10.89
CA ASP A 268 -23.13 -21.73 -9.84
C ASP A 268 -22.90 -20.29 -10.34
N ASP A 269 -22.84 -19.35 -9.40
CA ASP A 269 -22.58 -17.94 -9.72
C ASP A 269 -21.08 -17.64 -9.71
N PHE A 270 -20.60 -16.98 -10.76
CA PHE A 270 -19.30 -16.32 -10.73
C PHE A 270 -19.50 -14.90 -10.24
N ILE A 271 -18.76 -14.50 -9.20
CA ILE A 271 -19.02 -13.23 -8.50
C ILE A 271 -18.01 -12.19 -8.97
N ILE A 272 -18.51 -11.05 -9.45
CA ILE A 272 -17.72 -9.82 -9.61
C ILE A 272 -18.26 -8.82 -8.59
N ALA A 273 -17.42 -8.50 -7.60
CA ALA A 273 -17.77 -7.61 -6.50
C ALA A 273 -16.72 -6.52 -6.33
N PHE A 274 -17.19 -5.28 -6.25
CA PHE A 274 -16.36 -4.11 -6.01
C PHE A 274 -17.18 -3.05 -5.27
N SER A 275 -16.51 -2.05 -4.73
CA SER A 275 -17.15 -0.88 -4.11
C SER A 275 -16.65 0.40 -4.74
N ILE A 276 -17.45 1.47 -4.67
CA ILE A 276 -16.98 2.80 -4.99
C ILE A 276 -16.60 3.47 -3.68
N ALA A 277 -15.37 3.99 -3.59
CA ALA A 277 -14.93 4.75 -2.43
C ALA A 277 -15.94 5.85 -2.12
N SER A 278 -16.21 6.08 -0.83
CA SER A 278 -17.05 7.21 -0.42
C SER A 278 -16.45 8.52 -0.92
N SER A 279 -17.28 9.41 -1.47
CA SER A 279 -16.89 10.81 -1.61
C SER A 279 -16.62 11.27 -0.21
N ALA A 280 -15.42 11.78 0.01
CA ALA A 280 -15.17 12.47 1.24
C ALA A 280 -16.16 13.63 1.37
N PRO A 281 -16.80 13.77 2.53
CA PRO A 281 -17.30 15.07 2.93
C PRO A 281 -16.19 16.10 2.70
N SER A 282 -16.54 17.35 2.34
CA SER A 282 -15.59 18.46 2.17
C SER A 282 -14.66 18.71 3.38
N SER A 283 -14.85 17.96 4.47
CA SER A 283 -14.07 17.88 5.71
C SER A 283 -13.05 16.73 5.75
N TYR A 284 -12.59 16.18 4.62
CA TYR A 284 -11.48 15.20 4.56
C TYR A 284 -10.50 15.45 3.39
N ASN A 285 -10.71 16.54 2.64
CA ASN A 285 -9.81 16.92 1.55
C ASN A 285 -8.46 17.38 2.10
N LEU A 286 -7.39 16.84 1.53
CA LEU A 286 -6.05 17.38 1.71
C LEU A 286 -5.90 18.63 0.83
N SER A 287 -5.18 19.61 1.35
CA SER A 287 -5.00 20.93 0.76
C SER A 287 -3.58 21.42 0.98
N GLY A 288 -3.09 22.35 0.16
CA GLY A 288 -1.73 22.88 0.30
C GLY A 288 -0.71 22.17 -0.58
N TRP A 289 0.57 22.26 -0.17
CA TRP A 289 1.70 22.06 -1.08
C TRP A 289 2.81 21.19 -0.50
N ALA A 290 3.45 20.43 -1.38
CA ALA A 290 4.69 19.71 -1.13
C ALA A 290 5.80 20.22 -2.02
N TRP A 291 7.04 20.03 -1.57
CA TRP A 291 8.25 20.45 -2.24
C TRP A 291 9.26 19.31 -2.33
N SER A 292 9.87 19.18 -3.50
CA SER A 292 11.06 18.37 -3.69
C SER A 292 12.14 19.19 -4.36
N GLY A 293 13.38 19.08 -3.87
CA GLY A 293 14.54 19.67 -4.54
C GLY A 293 14.78 19.13 -5.95
N THR A 294 14.20 17.96 -6.29
CA THR A 294 14.38 17.31 -7.59
C THR A 294 13.13 17.40 -8.47
N VAL A 295 11.94 17.41 -7.88
CA VAL A 295 10.67 17.37 -8.64
C VAL A 295 9.71 18.55 -8.40
N GLY A 296 10.19 19.62 -7.74
CA GLY A 296 9.50 20.91 -7.67
C GLY A 296 8.34 20.96 -6.68
N TRP A 297 7.34 21.81 -6.93
CA TRP A 297 6.12 21.92 -6.11
C TRP A 297 5.04 20.92 -6.57
N GLN A 298 4.35 20.29 -5.62
CA GLN A 298 3.17 19.46 -5.85
C GLN A 298 1.97 20.04 -5.09
N SER A 299 0.87 20.26 -5.80
CA SER A 299 -0.40 20.76 -5.26
C SER A 299 -1.35 19.62 -4.96
N PHE A 300 -1.85 19.57 -3.72
CA PHE A 300 -2.74 18.50 -3.25
C PHE A 300 -4.22 18.76 -3.48
N ASN A 301 -4.56 19.98 -3.89
CA ASN A 301 -5.88 20.33 -4.36
C ASN A 301 -5.88 21.50 -5.36
N SER A 302 -6.99 21.62 -6.07
CA SER A 302 -7.23 22.65 -7.09
C SER A 302 -7.71 23.99 -6.54
N THR A 303 -8.14 24.06 -5.27
CA THR A 303 -8.76 25.26 -4.66
C THR A 303 -7.80 26.45 -4.53
N ASN A 304 -6.49 26.25 -4.72
CA ASN A 304 -5.47 27.31 -4.64
C ASN A 304 -4.94 27.79 -6.00
N GLN A 305 -5.30 27.17 -7.13
CA GLN A 305 -4.63 27.45 -8.41
C GLN A 305 -5.47 28.16 -9.50
N GLY A 306 -6.77 28.39 -9.31
CA GLY A 306 -7.58 29.10 -10.32
C GLY A 306 -7.61 28.44 -11.71
N GLY A 307 -7.21 27.17 -11.80
CA GLY A 307 -7.18 26.37 -13.03
C GLY A 307 -8.52 25.68 -13.31
N SER A 308 -8.78 25.37 -14.58
CA SER A 308 -10.04 24.80 -15.10
C SER A 308 -10.25 23.30 -14.78
N VAL A 309 -9.44 22.68 -13.93
CA VAL A 309 -9.49 21.24 -13.64
C VAL A 309 -9.60 21.01 -12.15
N ASP A 310 -10.72 20.42 -11.71
CA ASP A 310 -10.93 20.00 -10.33
C ASP A 310 -10.11 18.73 -10.05
N TYR A 311 -9.20 18.83 -9.09
CA TYR A 311 -8.45 17.71 -8.52
C TYR A 311 -8.23 17.88 -7.02
N GLY A 312 -8.01 16.77 -6.33
CA GLY A 312 -7.75 16.71 -4.90
C GLY A 312 -7.35 15.30 -4.44
N VAL A 313 -6.59 15.24 -3.34
CA VAL A 313 -6.28 14.00 -2.61
C VAL A 313 -7.13 13.95 -1.34
N ASN A 314 -7.66 12.77 -1.04
CA ASN A 314 -8.55 12.54 0.08
C ASN A 314 -8.06 11.37 0.93
N ALA A 315 -8.24 11.43 2.25
CA ALA A 315 -8.12 10.29 3.15
C ALA A 315 -9.48 9.95 3.76
N ASP A 316 -9.97 8.72 3.57
CA ASP A 316 -11.27 8.31 4.11
C ASP A 316 -11.24 8.03 5.63
N SER A 317 -12.38 7.68 6.21
CA SER A 317 -12.51 7.37 7.65
C SER A 317 -11.77 6.11 8.10
N GLY A 318 -11.27 5.29 7.16
CA GLY A 318 -10.39 4.15 7.42
C GLY A 318 -8.92 4.49 7.19
N GLY A 319 -8.60 5.74 6.81
CA GLY A 319 -7.25 6.16 6.49
C GLY A 319 -6.82 5.88 5.06
N ILE A 320 -7.66 5.32 4.19
CA ILE A 320 -7.23 5.02 2.81
C ILE A 320 -7.19 6.32 2.01
N MET A 321 -6.04 6.58 1.39
CA MET A 321 -5.85 7.74 0.53
C MET A 321 -6.28 7.45 -0.91
N SER A 322 -6.90 8.44 -1.57
CA SER A 322 -7.37 8.35 -2.96
C SER A 322 -7.37 9.72 -3.63
N GLY A 323 -7.45 9.74 -4.96
CA GLY A 323 -7.50 10.98 -5.75
C GLY A 323 -6.18 11.35 -6.43
N TYR A 324 -6.04 12.63 -6.77
CA TYR A 324 -4.98 13.14 -7.64
C TYR A 324 -4.37 14.45 -7.13
N ALA A 325 -3.04 14.52 -7.13
CA ALA A 325 -2.25 15.74 -6.97
C ALA A 325 -1.63 16.18 -8.31
N TRP A 326 -1.25 17.45 -8.42
CA TRP A 326 -0.69 18.03 -9.65
C TRP A 326 0.66 18.69 -9.39
N SER A 327 1.57 18.59 -10.36
CA SER A 327 2.82 19.35 -10.39
C SER A 327 3.14 19.77 -11.81
N ASP A 328 3.61 21.01 -11.98
CA ASP A 328 4.04 21.51 -13.29
C ASP A 328 5.34 20.84 -13.79
N GLN A 329 6.08 20.16 -12.91
CA GLN A 329 7.31 19.45 -13.25
C GLN A 329 7.11 17.94 -13.42
N VAL A 330 6.18 17.35 -12.65
CA VAL A 330 5.94 15.89 -12.66
C VAL A 330 4.73 15.50 -13.51
N GLY A 331 3.70 16.34 -13.57
CA GLY A 331 2.39 15.99 -14.09
C GLY A 331 1.45 15.45 -13.00
N TRP A 332 0.56 14.55 -13.38
CA TRP A 332 -0.43 13.96 -12.48
C TRP A 332 0.20 12.94 -11.54
N ILE A 333 -0.11 13.06 -10.26
CA ILE A 333 0.28 12.10 -9.22
C ILE A 333 -0.99 11.46 -8.68
N SER A 334 -1.07 10.15 -8.77
CA SER A 334 -2.27 9.38 -8.44
C SER A 334 -2.08 8.56 -7.17
N PHE A 335 -3.08 8.59 -6.29
CA PHE A 335 -3.14 7.86 -5.03
C PHE A 335 -4.07 6.62 -5.12
N ASN A 336 -4.54 6.31 -6.33
CA ASN A 336 -5.53 5.24 -6.57
C ASN A 336 -4.87 3.89 -6.94
N GLU A 337 -3.55 3.84 -7.05
CA GLU A 337 -2.83 2.78 -7.73
C GLU A 337 -2.38 1.74 -6.72
N THR A 338 -2.95 0.54 -6.79
CA THR A 338 -2.76 -0.52 -5.79
C THR A 338 -1.89 -1.68 -6.27
N SER A 339 -1.27 -1.58 -7.44
CA SER A 339 -0.46 -2.66 -8.03
C SER A 339 0.73 -2.14 -8.83
N GLY A 340 1.88 -2.83 -8.77
CA GLY A 340 3.08 -2.52 -9.55
C GLY A 340 4.15 -1.70 -8.83
N CYS A 341 3.98 -1.45 -7.52
CA CYS A 341 5.00 -0.83 -6.67
C CYS A 341 6.11 -1.84 -6.30
N GLN A 342 7.28 -1.36 -5.86
CA GLN A 342 8.43 -2.21 -5.52
C GLN A 342 8.63 -2.39 -4.01
N THR A 343 9.01 -3.61 -3.59
CA THR A 343 9.62 -3.94 -2.27
C THR A 343 8.84 -3.64 -0.98
N ASP A 344 7.54 -3.39 -1.02
CA ASP A 344 6.69 -3.29 0.18
C ASP A 344 5.35 -4.03 -0.04
N PRO A 345 4.82 -4.80 0.93
CA PRO A 345 3.52 -5.48 0.81
C PRO A 345 2.31 -4.56 0.56
N ASP A 346 2.38 -3.26 0.88
CA ASP A 346 1.24 -2.34 0.79
C ASP A 346 1.43 -1.26 -0.28
N CYS A 347 1.00 -1.53 -1.53
CA CYS A 347 1.01 -0.53 -2.61
C CYS A 347 -0.03 0.59 -2.43
N GLN A 348 -0.96 0.46 -1.50
CA GLN A 348 -2.03 1.44 -1.28
C GLN A 348 -1.53 2.56 -0.35
N ALA A 349 -1.72 3.82 -0.75
CA ALA A 349 -1.47 4.96 0.12
C ALA A 349 -2.47 4.98 1.29
N GLN A 350 -1.96 5.06 2.51
CA GLN A 350 -2.74 5.03 3.75
C GLN A 350 -2.28 6.14 4.70
N LEU A 351 -3.21 6.62 5.52
CA LEU A 351 -3.07 7.60 6.58
C LEU A 351 -3.61 6.96 7.87
N SER A 352 -2.74 6.66 8.81
CA SER A 352 -3.14 6.30 10.17
C SER A 352 -3.84 7.51 10.80
N LEU A 353 -5.14 7.37 11.04
CA LEU A 353 -5.93 8.42 11.69
C LEU A 353 -5.62 8.55 13.19
N ALA A 354 -4.90 7.58 13.77
CA ALA A 354 -4.46 7.61 15.17
C ALA A 354 -3.15 8.38 15.32
N THR A 355 -2.15 8.09 14.48
CA THR A 355 -0.79 8.63 14.59
C THR A 355 -0.51 9.75 13.59
N GLY A 356 -1.40 9.97 12.62
CA GLY A 356 -1.16 10.85 11.47
C GLY A 356 -0.09 10.32 10.52
N GLU A 357 0.30 9.05 10.62
CA GLU A 357 1.32 8.44 9.77
C GLU A 357 0.80 8.15 8.37
N VAL A 358 1.55 8.57 7.36
CA VAL A 358 1.27 8.19 5.98
C VAL A 358 2.18 7.02 5.60
N SER A 359 1.62 5.99 4.97
CA SER A 359 2.34 4.80 4.48
C SER A 359 1.91 4.44 3.05
N GLY A 360 2.66 3.56 2.40
CA GLY A 360 2.33 3.02 1.08
C GLY A 360 2.92 3.82 -0.08
N TRP A 361 2.21 3.85 -1.22
CA TRP A 361 2.77 4.37 -2.48
C TRP A 361 1.80 5.25 -3.26
N ALA A 362 2.33 6.24 -3.97
CA ALA A 362 1.63 7.03 -4.98
C ALA A 362 2.34 6.94 -6.33
N ARG A 363 1.61 7.03 -7.45
CA ARG A 363 2.16 6.89 -8.80
C ARG A 363 2.18 8.24 -9.52
N ALA A 364 3.36 8.71 -9.90
CA ALA A 364 3.49 9.77 -10.88
C ALA A 364 3.25 9.22 -12.29
N ARG A 365 2.39 9.89 -13.07
CA ARG A 365 2.06 9.53 -14.44
C ARG A 365 2.53 10.62 -15.39
N THR A 366 3.29 10.22 -16.41
CA THR A 366 3.48 11.07 -17.58
C THR A 366 2.17 11.25 -18.33
N PRO A 367 1.80 12.48 -18.72
CA PRO A 367 0.72 12.68 -19.66
C PRO A 367 1.17 12.19 -21.04
N VAL A 368 0.76 10.98 -21.43
CA VAL A 368 0.95 10.52 -22.80
C VAL A 368 0.06 11.36 -23.71
N GLY A 369 0.66 12.29 -24.48
CA GLY A 369 -0.02 13.04 -25.55
C GLY A 369 -0.27 14.55 -25.32
N HIS A 370 0.25 15.18 -24.26
CA HIS A 370 0.09 16.64 -24.04
C HIS A 370 1.29 17.44 -24.63
N PRO A 371 1.09 18.64 -25.21
CA PRO A 371 2.17 19.44 -25.85
C PRO A 371 3.29 19.94 -24.92
N GLN A 372 3.26 19.60 -23.64
CA GLN A 372 4.33 19.83 -22.65
C GLN A 372 4.88 18.50 -22.09
N ALA A 373 4.84 17.42 -22.88
CA ALA A 373 5.28 16.08 -22.48
C ALA A 373 6.79 15.99 -22.21
N GLY A 374 7.20 16.45 -21.03
CA GLY A 374 8.52 16.25 -20.43
C GLY A 374 8.44 15.83 -18.95
N GLY A 375 7.36 15.16 -18.53
CA GLY A 375 7.11 14.77 -17.14
C GLY A 375 7.72 13.42 -16.74
N TRP A 376 7.61 13.10 -15.45
CA TRP A 376 8.22 11.94 -14.79
C TRP A 376 7.22 10.75 -14.68
N ASP A 377 7.67 9.50 -14.87
CA ASP A 377 6.84 8.28 -14.73
C ASP A 377 7.50 7.34 -13.70
N GLY A 378 6.91 7.23 -12.50
CA GLY A 378 7.61 6.65 -11.35
C GLY A 378 6.74 6.47 -10.10
N TRP A 379 7.29 5.80 -9.09
CA TRP A 379 6.60 5.55 -7.82
C TRP A 379 7.17 6.45 -6.70
N ILE A 380 6.28 6.99 -5.88
CA ILE A 380 6.60 7.82 -4.72
C ILE A 380 6.26 7.00 -3.48
N HIS A 381 7.25 6.72 -2.65
CA HIS A 381 7.05 5.97 -1.41
C HIS A 381 6.68 6.95 -0.28
N LEU A 382 5.66 6.61 0.49
CA LEU A 382 5.13 7.43 1.57
C LEU A 382 5.48 6.78 2.91
N ARG A 383 6.14 7.51 3.82
CA ARG A 383 6.43 7.11 5.21
C ARG A 383 6.50 8.36 6.13
N GLY A 384 5.95 8.31 7.36
CA GLY A 384 6.16 9.31 8.44
C GLY A 384 4.88 9.92 9.08
N THR A 385 4.97 10.48 10.31
CA THR A 385 3.88 11.09 11.14
C THR A 385 3.69 12.58 10.88
N ALA A 386 2.53 13.07 10.41
CA ALA A 386 2.10 14.50 10.33
C ALA A 386 3.14 15.58 9.89
N VAL A 387 4.27 15.12 9.37
CA VAL A 387 5.51 15.77 8.96
C VAL A 387 5.98 14.83 7.87
N TRP A 388 5.80 15.24 6.63
CA TRP A 388 6.14 14.38 5.52
C TRP A 388 7.65 14.45 5.28
N ASP A 389 8.34 13.35 5.49
CA ASP A 389 9.71 13.13 5.00
C ASP A 389 9.78 11.74 4.37
N GLY A 390 9.83 11.68 3.03
CA GLY A 390 9.82 10.42 2.29
C GLY A 390 10.68 10.45 1.02
N TRP A 391 11.22 9.28 0.63
CA TRP A 391 12.02 9.10 -0.57
C TRP A 391 11.12 8.85 -1.80
N ALA A 392 11.37 9.55 -2.91
CA ALA A 392 10.80 9.24 -4.22
C ALA A 392 11.82 8.48 -5.08
N TRP A 393 11.35 7.46 -5.81
CA TRP A 393 12.19 6.65 -6.69
C TRP A 393 11.56 6.47 -8.08
N GLY A 394 12.31 6.87 -9.12
CA GLY A 394 12.00 6.59 -10.52
C GLY A 394 13.23 6.07 -11.24
N ALA A 395 13.03 5.44 -12.40
CA ALA A 395 14.10 4.84 -13.20
C ALA A 395 15.22 5.85 -13.56
N ASP A 396 14.90 7.16 -13.61
CA ASP A 396 15.80 8.23 -14.02
C ASP A 396 16.06 9.31 -12.95
N VAL A 397 15.42 9.26 -11.77
CA VAL A 397 15.56 10.28 -10.70
C VAL A 397 15.36 9.67 -9.30
N VAL A 398 16.29 9.95 -8.38
CA VAL A 398 16.21 9.64 -6.94
C VAL A 398 16.25 10.94 -6.14
N GLY A 399 15.26 11.20 -5.29
CA GLY A 399 15.22 12.42 -4.49
C GLY A 399 14.17 12.39 -3.38
N TRP A 400 14.30 13.27 -2.39
CA TRP A 400 13.35 13.41 -1.29
C TRP A 400 12.20 14.34 -1.66
N VAL A 401 11.00 14.03 -1.19
CA VAL A 401 9.84 14.93 -1.24
C VAL A 401 9.50 15.30 0.21
N HIS A 402 9.56 16.60 0.50
CA HIS A 402 9.19 17.20 1.77
C HIS A 402 7.79 17.79 1.61
N PHE A 403 6.88 17.50 2.51
CA PHE A 403 5.53 18.06 2.42
C PHE A 403 5.13 18.86 3.65
N LYS A 404 6.14 19.28 4.42
CA LYS A 404 6.09 20.38 5.36
C LYS A 404 7.45 21.08 5.40
N GLY A 405 7.45 22.40 5.27
CA GLY A 405 8.59 23.26 5.51
C GLY A 405 8.18 24.46 6.37
N LEU A 406 9.10 25.38 6.64
CA LEU A 406 8.84 26.55 7.49
C LEU A 406 7.67 27.43 7.00
N SER A 407 7.33 27.38 5.70
CA SER A 407 6.33 28.24 5.05
C SER A 407 5.32 27.51 4.15
N TYR A 408 5.34 26.18 4.11
CA TYR A 408 4.45 25.38 3.27
C TYR A 408 4.12 24.04 3.93
N GLY A 409 2.99 23.45 3.57
CA GLY A 409 2.64 22.09 3.98
C GLY A 409 1.31 21.63 3.43
N VAL A 410 1.03 20.33 3.61
CA VAL A 410 -0.26 19.72 3.29
C VAL A 410 -1.13 19.66 4.55
N LEU A 411 -2.33 20.22 4.46
CA LEU A 411 -3.32 20.36 5.53
C LEU A 411 -4.59 19.60 5.15
N GLY A 412 -5.12 18.74 6.01
CA GLY A 412 -6.49 18.25 5.86
C GLY A 412 -7.51 19.22 6.43
N SER A 413 -8.69 19.31 5.83
CA SER A 413 -9.87 19.82 6.54
C SER A 413 -10.46 18.70 7.40
N GLY A 414 -10.94 18.99 8.62
CA GLY A 414 -11.69 18.04 9.48
C GLY A 414 -10.87 17.08 10.36
N THR A 415 -11.54 16.08 10.95
CA THR A 415 -10.98 15.23 12.03
C THR A 415 -9.86 14.28 11.59
N ALA A 416 -9.62 14.12 10.29
CA ALA A 416 -8.46 13.38 9.79
C ALA A 416 -7.13 14.14 9.92
N CYS A 417 -7.19 15.46 10.17
CA CYS A 417 -6.01 16.31 10.40
C CYS A 417 -6.26 17.39 11.47
N VAL A 418 -7.21 17.21 12.39
CA VAL A 418 -7.07 17.86 13.69
C VAL A 418 -5.98 17.10 14.42
N ASN A 419 -4.95 17.80 14.90
CA ASN A 419 -4.02 17.21 15.86
C ASN A 419 -4.86 16.43 16.89
N PRO A 420 -4.63 15.13 17.10
CA PRO A 420 -5.21 14.47 18.25
C PRO A 420 -4.88 15.35 19.46
N THR A 421 -5.87 15.64 20.30
CA THR A 421 -5.63 16.37 21.55
C THR A 421 -4.49 15.66 22.27
N PRO A 422 -3.31 16.28 22.44
CA PRO A 422 -2.15 15.57 22.96
C PRO A 422 -2.48 15.00 24.34
N ILE A 423 -2.30 13.69 24.51
CA ILE A 423 -2.60 12.99 25.76
C ILE A 423 -1.28 12.63 26.43
N CYS A 424 -0.80 13.57 27.23
CA CYS A 424 0.42 13.37 28.00
C CYS A 424 0.33 12.16 28.94
N GLY A 425 1.32 11.27 28.85
CA GLY A 425 1.46 10.05 29.62
C GLY A 425 0.97 8.79 28.91
N ASN A 426 0.78 8.83 27.59
CA ASN A 426 0.41 7.66 26.78
C ASN A 426 1.64 6.89 26.23
N GLY A 427 2.84 7.43 26.44
CA GLY A 427 4.11 6.86 26.00
C GLY A 427 4.54 7.20 24.57
N VAL A 428 3.85 8.13 23.90
CA VAL A 428 4.14 8.61 22.54
C VAL A 428 4.08 10.13 22.50
N ALA A 429 5.14 10.81 22.07
CA ALA A 429 5.15 12.27 22.03
C ALA A 429 4.40 12.81 20.80
N GLU A 430 3.20 13.38 20.99
CA GLU A 430 2.26 13.75 19.94
C GLU A 430 1.95 15.27 19.92
N GLY A 431 1.72 15.84 18.73
CA GLY A 431 1.32 17.25 18.60
C GLY A 431 2.34 18.25 19.18
N ASP A 432 1.90 19.07 20.14
CA ASP A 432 2.70 20.13 20.80
C ASP A 432 3.49 19.62 22.03
N GLU A 433 3.50 18.30 22.27
CA GLU A 433 4.32 17.68 23.32
C GLU A 433 5.80 17.76 22.97
N GLN A 434 6.61 18.10 23.98
CA GLN A 434 8.07 18.05 23.85
C GLN A 434 8.56 16.60 24.00
N CYS A 435 7.90 15.79 24.83
CA CYS A 435 8.21 14.38 25.07
C CYS A 435 6.99 13.64 25.65
N ASP A 436 6.99 12.30 25.70
CA ASP A 436 6.04 11.51 26.50
C ASP A 436 6.72 10.25 27.05
N GLY A 437 6.81 10.13 28.37
CA GLY A 437 7.42 8.97 29.02
C GLY A 437 8.88 8.79 28.61
N SER A 438 9.16 7.74 27.83
CA SER A 438 10.49 7.47 27.27
C SER A 438 10.71 8.04 25.87
N ASP A 439 9.66 8.52 25.21
CA ASP A 439 9.75 9.17 23.91
C ASP A 439 10.18 10.62 24.06
N LEU A 440 11.48 10.87 23.98
CA LEU A 440 12.09 12.20 24.09
C LEU A 440 12.30 12.87 22.73
N ARG A 441 11.74 12.32 21.64
CA ARG A 441 11.92 12.82 20.25
C ARG A 441 13.39 13.00 19.84
N GLY A 442 14.28 12.21 20.41
CA GLY A 442 15.73 12.29 20.19
C GLY A 442 16.43 13.47 20.86
N ALA A 443 15.72 14.27 21.66
CA ALA A 443 16.33 15.31 22.46
C ALA A 443 17.19 14.71 23.58
N THR A 444 18.29 15.39 23.86
CA THR A 444 19.22 15.13 24.95
C THR A 444 19.46 16.44 25.70
N CYS A 445 19.96 16.37 26.94
CA CYS A 445 20.38 17.57 27.67
C CYS A 445 21.37 18.42 26.83
N ALA A 446 22.29 17.77 26.11
CA ALA A 446 23.22 18.42 25.17
C ALA A 446 22.50 19.21 24.07
N SER A 447 21.43 18.66 23.50
CA SER A 447 20.64 19.36 22.47
C SER A 447 19.81 20.53 23.00
N LEU A 448 19.59 20.59 24.33
CA LEU A 448 18.83 21.64 25.00
C LEU A 448 19.73 22.72 25.62
N GLY A 449 21.04 22.68 25.35
CA GLY A 449 22.01 23.69 25.81
C GLY A 449 22.69 23.38 27.15
N PHE A 450 22.53 22.16 27.68
CA PHE A 450 23.23 21.70 28.88
C PHE A 450 24.51 20.92 28.51
N LYS A 451 25.48 20.82 29.42
CA LYS A 451 26.71 20.03 29.23
C LYS A 451 26.42 18.54 28.99
N GLY A 452 25.42 18.00 29.66
CA GLY A 452 25.06 16.58 29.57
C GLY A 452 24.02 16.15 30.59
N GLY A 453 23.99 14.86 30.91
CA GLY A 453 23.07 14.27 31.89
C GLY A 453 21.84 13.57 31.28
N PRO A 454 21.10 12.79 32.10
CA PRO A 454 19.89 12.12 31.67
C PRO A 454 18.73 13.12 31.52
N LEU A 455 18.16 13.20 30.32
CA LEU A 455 16.93 13.94 30.06
C LEU A 455 15.73 13.04 30.35
N SER A 456 14.70 13.58 31.01
CA SER A 456 13.46 12.84 31.26
C SER A 456 12.25 13.67 30.86
N CYS A 457 11.07 13.06 30.87
CA CYS A 457 9.82 13.75 30.60
C CYS A 457 9.02 13.93 31.88
N THR A 458 8.43 15.11 32.07
CA THR A 458 7.55 15.38 33.22
C THR A 458 6.37 14.41 33.23
N THR A 459 6.10 13.73 34.36
CA THR A 459 4.99 12.78 34.50
C THR A 459 3.75 13.44 35.14
N PRO A 460 2.52 12.91 34.94
CA PRO A 460 1.30 13.51 35.49
C PRO A 460 1.39 13.76 37.01
N PRO A 461 0.98 14.94 37.52
CA PRO A 461 -0.04 15.83 36.96
C PRO A 461 0.49 17.02 36.14
N ALA A 462 1.72 16.96 35.60
CA ALA A 462 2.20 18.00 34.68
C ALA A 462 1.34 18.00 33.40
N THR A 463 0.42 18.96 33.32
CA THR A 463 -0.54 19.16 32.21
C THR A 463 0.09 19.59 30.88
N THR A 464 1.41 19.48 30.75
CA THR A 464 2.19 19.75 29.55
C THR A 464 3.38 18.83 29.57
N CYS A 465 3.43 17.88 28.65
CA CYS A 465 4.48 16.89 28.45
C CYS A 465 5.78 17.59 27.98
N LEU A 466 6.43 18.24 28.95
CA LEU A 466 7.63 19.07 28.79
C LEU A 466 8.86 18.28 29.22
N TYR A 467 10.00 18.64 28.64
CA TYR A 467 11.30 18.12 29.07
C TYR A 467 11.55 18.46 30.54
N ASP A 468 11.86 17.44 31.33
CA ASP A 468 12.38 17.58 32.69
C ASP A 468 13.91 17.64 32.62
N THR A 469 14.43 18.86 32.72
CA THR A 469 15.86 19.15 32.68
C THR A 469 16.50 19.14 34.07
N THR A 470 15.78 18.74 35.13
CA THR A 470 16.32 18.79 36.51
C THR A 470 17.49 17.85 36.74
N ALA A 471 17.61 16.80 35.94
CA ALA A 471 18.74 15.87 35.96
C ALA A 471 19.79 16.17 34.88
N CYS A 472 19.62 17.25 34.10
CA CYS A 472 20.66 17.74 33.20
C CYS A 472 21.77 18.43 34.01
N THR A 473 23.01 18.24 33.57
CA THR A 473 24.18 18.92 34.13
C THR A 473 24.38 20.23 33.37
N ALA A 474 24.26 21.36 34.07
CA ALA A 474 24.60 22.67 33.52
C ALA A 474 26.13 22.80 33.33
N TYR A 475 26.52 23.79 32.53
CA TYR A 475 27.91 24.23 32.44
C TYR A 475 28.24 25.05 33.69
N GLN A 476 29.47 24.95 34.22
CA GLN A 476 29.90 25.66 35.45
C GLN A 476 29.44 27.13 35.41
N CYS A 477 29.80 27.86 34.36
CA CYS A 477 29.40 29.25 34.08
C CYS A 477 27.90 29.54 33.84
N SER A 478 27.01 28.59 34.13
CA SER A 478 25.55 28.73 34.04
C SER A 478 24.78 27.90 35.09
N ASP A 479 25.47 27.33 36.09
CA ASP A 479 24.88 26.38 37.04
C ASP A 479 24.45 27.02 38.37
N GLY A 480 24.80 28.30 38.59
CA GLY A 480 24.42 29.07 39.76
C GLY A 480 25.28 28.78 40.99
N PHE A 481 26.39 28.07 40.85
CA PHE A 481 27.37 27.80 41.89
C PHE A 481 28.71 28.42 41.54
N ASP A 482 29.35 29.00 42.55
CA ASP A 482 30.74 29.44 42.50
C ASP A 482 31.66 28.20 42.61
N ASN A 483 32.07 27.67 41.46
CA ASN A 483 32.78 26.39 41.32
C ASN A 483 34.29 26.53 41.49
N ASP A 484 34.86 27.72 41.31
CA ASP A 484 36.27 28.02 41.59
C ASP A 484 36.52 28.78 42.90
N SER A 485 35.46 29.26 43.55
CA SER A 485 35.44 29.93 44.85
C SER A 485 35.97 31.37 44.86
N ASP A 486 35.91 32.08 43.73
CA ASP A 486 36.38 33.45 43.57
C ASP A 486 35.34 34.54 43.96
N THR A 487 34.14 34.11 44.39
CA THR A 487 32.93 34.89 44.74
C THR A 487 32.06 35.37 43.58
N PHE A 488 32.54 35.19 42.36
CA PHE A 488 31.70 35.23 41.17
C PHE A 488 31.11 33.83 40.95
N ILE A 489 30.21 33.68 39.98
CA ILE A 489 29.27 32.53 40.01
C ILE A 489 29.00 32.08 38.58
N ASP A 490 28.65 33.01 37.69
CA ASP A 490 28.24 32.64 36.33
C ASP A 490 28.48 33.80 35.35
N PHE A 491 28.55 33.45 34.07
CA PHE A 491 28.49 34.42 32.98
C PHE A 491 27.21 35.29 33.06
N PRO A 492 27.26 36.60 32.78
CA PRO A 492 28.41 37.39 32.31
C PRO A 492 29.18 38.11 33.43
N ASN A 493 28.85 37.83 34.69
CA ASN A 493 29.40 38.58 35.81
C ASN A 493 30.72 37.98 36.28
N ASP A 494 30.90 36.69 36.03
CA ASP A 494 32.11 35.94 36.27
C ASP A 494 33.21 36.23 35.24
N PRO A 495 34.38 36.73 35.66
CA PRO A 495 35.50 37.05 34.77
C PRO A 495 36.17 35.85 34.09
N GLY A 496 36.15 34.66 34.68
CA GLY A 496 36.77 33.48 34.08
C GLY A 496 35.83 32.71 33.15
N CYS A 497 34.54 33.03 33.17
CA CYS A 497 33.59 32.57 32.17
C CYS A 497 33.65 33.30 30.83
N TYR A 498 34.10 32.63 29.76
CA TYR A 498 34.07 33.21 28.41
C TYR A 498 32.67 33.23 27.77
N SER A 499 31.79 32.32 28.21
CA SER A 499 30.39 32.23 27.75
C SER A 499 29.53 31.44 28.73
N SER A 500 28.20 31.53 28.62
CA SER A 500 27.27 30.71 29.42
C SER A 500 27.27 29.20 29.08
N THR A 501 28.11 28.76 28.14
CA THR A 501 28.33 27.33 27.83
C THR A 501 29.76 26.90 28.12
N ASP A 502 30.50 27.75 28.82
CA ASP A 502 31.84 27.47 29.27
C ASP A 502 31.82 26.62 30.53
N ASP A 503 32.69 25.63 30.59
CA ASP A 503 32.69 24.60 31.63
C ASP A 503 33.83 24.78 32.65
N ASP A 504 34.49 25.92 32.59
CA ASP A 504 35.55 26.33 33.48
C ASP A 504 35.25 27.77 33.90
N GLU A 505 35.04 27.98 35.19
CA GLU A 505 34.89 29.33 35.75
C GLU A 505 36.25 30.00 35.91
N ARG A 506 37.36 29.28 35.78
CA ARG A 506 38.71 29.84 35.90
C ARG A 506 39.25 30.42 34.62
N ASN A 507 39.91 31.55 34.75
CA ASN A 507 40.68 32.15 33.69
C ASN A 507 42.15 31.70 33.72
N SER A 508 42.46 30.62 33.00
CA SER A 508 43.83 30.11 32.87
C SER A 508 44.85 31.08 32.21
N SER A 509 44.46 32.31 31.87
CA SER A 509 45.31 33.34 31.28
C SER A 509 45.59 34.52 32.21
N VAL A 510 45.00 34.50 33.41
CA VAL A 510 45.09 35.54 34.42
C VAL A 510 45.65 34.90 35.68
N GLN A 511 46.82 35.35 36.14
CA GLN A 511 47.54 34.74 37.27
C GLN A 511 46.60 34.56 38.48
N CYS A 512 45.90 35.61 38.90
CA CYS A 512 44.99 35.58 40.06
C CYS A 512 43.71 34.74 39.94
N ASP A 513 43.56 33.94 38.88
CA ASP A 513 42.41 33.09 38.62
C ASP A 513 42.79 31.82 37.81
N ASP A 514 44.08 31.46 37.74
CA ASP A 514 44.55 30.32 36.92
C ASP A 514 44.74 29.02 37.72
N GLY A 515 44.58 29.06 39.05
CA GLY A 515 44.71 27.89 39.90
C GLY A 515 46.15 27.55 40.28
N LEU A 516 47.13 28.40 39.98
CA LEU A 516 48.55 28.20 40.24
C LEU A 516 49.08 29.30 41.14
N ASP A 517 49.97 28.93 42.06
CA ASP A 517 50.78 29.87 42.86
C ASP A 517 51.92 30.39 41.96
N ASN A 518 51.66 31.47 41.22
CA ASN A 518 52.59 32.04 40.24
C ASN A 518 53.72 32.85 40.89
N ASP A 519 53.50 33.40 42.09
CA ASP A 519 54.48 34.21 42.82
C ASP A 519 55.29 33.45 43.90
N GLY A 520 54.80 32.27 44.32
CA GLY A 520 55.44 31.33 45.22
C GLY A 520 55.21 31.58 46.72
N ASP A 521 54.22 32.40 47.10
CA ASP A 521 53.96 32.79 48.49
C ASP A 521 53.02 31.83 49.26
N LEU A 522 52.54 30.78 48.58
CA LEU A 522 51.62 29.72 49.04
C LEU A 522 50.14 30.10 49.09
N PHE A 523 49.79 31.34 48.78
CA PHE A 523 48.46 31.68 48.29
C PHE A 523 48.43 31.43 46.78
N ILE A 524 47.23 31.30 46.19
CA ILE A 524 47.09 30.77 44.83
C ILE A 524 46.34 31.79 43.98
N ASP A 525 45.12 32.13 44.38
CA ASP A 525 44.26 33.02 43.59
C ASP A 525 43.44 33.93 44.51
N TYR A 526 42.78 34.93 43.91
CA TYR A 526 41.75 35.72 44.57
C TYR A 526 40.62 34.82 45.12
N PRO A 527 39.97 35.14 46.26
CA PRO A 527 40.23 36.25 47.19
C PRO A 527 41.24 35.88 48.29
N THR A 528 41.78 34.67 48.24
CA THR A 528 42.67 34.16 49.28
C THR A 528 44.08 34.72 49.17
N ASP A 529 44.50 35.00 47.95
CA ASP A 529 45.73 35.68 47.64
C ASP A 529 45.55 37.20 47.82
N VAL A 530 46.49 37.76 48.55
CA VAL A 530 46.50 39.16 48.98
C VAL A 530 47.25 40.08 48.01
N GLY A 531 48.05 39.52 47.10
CA GLY A 531 48.63 40.22 45.96
C GLY A 531 47.62 40.41 44.82
N CYS A 532 46.57 39.60 44.77
CA CYS A 532 45.49 39.75 43.81
C CYS A 532 44.47 40.82 44.21
N SER A 533 44.35 41.88 43.39
CA SER A 533 43.35 42.93 43.62
C SER A 533 41.94 42.55 43.15
N SER A 534 41.84 41.62 42.19
CA SER A 534 40.60 41.06 41.65
C SER A 534 40.88 39.76 40.87
N PRO A 535 39.86 38.92 40.55
CA PRO A 535 40.06 37.74 39.71
C PRO A 535 40.47 38.05 38.26
N ALA A 536 40.25 39.29 37.80
CA ALA A 536 40.72 39.75 36.49
C ALA A 536 42.15 40.32 36.53
N ASP A 537 42.78 40.35 37.69
CA ASP A 537 44.13 40.87 37.89
C ASP A 537 45.18 39.86 37.44
N ASN A 538 46.13 40.29 36.61
CA ASN A 538 47.11 39.36 36.04
C ASN A 538 48.48 39.45 36.74
N ASP A 539 48.49 39.89 37.99
CA ASP A 539 49.68 40.03 38.81
C ASP A 539 49.37 39.58 40.25
N GLU A 540 49.94 38.45 40.65
CA GLU A 540 49.80 37.91 42.02
C GLU A 540 50.78 38.55 43.01
N ARG A 541 51.69 39.41 42.56
CA ARG A 541 52.73 39.94 43.44
C ARG A 541 52.13 40.87 44.49
N ASN A 542 52.52 40.65 45.74
CA ASN A 542 52.23 41.54 46.86
C ASN A 542 52.63 42.99 46.55
N GLN A 543 51.84 43.97 47.01
CA GLN A 543 52.02 45.40 46.70
C GLN A 543 53.46 45.88 46.94
N CYS A 544 54.14 45.38 47.97
CA CYS A 544 55.53 45.72 48.27
C CYS A 544 56.58 45.01 47.39
N SER A 545 56.17 44.40 46.28
CA SER A 545 57.01 43.66 45.34
C SER A 545 56.52 43.68 43.89
N ASP A 546 55.46 44.42 43.59
CA ASP A 546 54.80 44.44 42.27
C ASP A 546 55.45 45.47 41.30
N GLY A 547 56.21 46.43 41.83
CA GLY A 547 56.90 47.48 41.06
C GLY A 547 56.04 48.70 40.76
N ILE A 548 54.88 48.84 41.40
CA ILE A 548 53.93 49.94 41.29
C ILE A 548 53.93 50.74 42.61
N ASP A 549 53.49 52.00 42.53
CA ASP A 549 53.28 52.87 43.69
C ASP A 549 51.78 52.82 44.03
N ASN A 550 51.38 51.93 44.93
CA ASN A 550 49.98 51.57 45.14
C ASN A 550 49.26 52.54 46.08
N ASP A 551 50.00 53.29 46.91
CA ASP A 551 49.46 54.33 47.79
C ASP A 551 49.69 55.77 47.29
N PHE A 552 50.37 55.91 46.15
CA PHE A 552 50.66 57.16 45.42
C PHE A 552 51.56 58.15 46.19
N ASP A 553 52.46 57.66 47.05
CA ASP A 553 53.40 58.49 47.80
C ASP A 553 54.76 58.72 47.08
N GLU A 554 54.85 58.24 45.83
CA GLU A 554 56.04 58.21 44.98
C GLU A 554 57.13 57.22 45.45
N LYS A 555 56.81 56.28 46.34
CA LYS A 555 57.64 55.14 46.76
C LYS A 555 57.08 53.85 46.16
N ILE A 556 57.98 52.86 46.02
CA ILE A 556 57.68 51.62 45.29
C ILE A 556 58.45 50.50 45.97
N ASP A 557 57.74 49.48 46.45
CA ASP A 557 58.23 48.20 46.96
C ASP A 557 59.16 48.22 48.20
N TYR A 558 59.28 47.06 48.82
CA TYR A 558 60.23 46.81 49.90
C TYR A 558 61.70 46.92 49.44
N SER A 559 62.56 47.36 50.36
CA SER A 559 63.97 47.68 50.09
C SER A 559 64.85 46.59 49.50
N SER A 560 64.48 45.31 49.61
CA SER A 560 65.20 44.23 48.93
C SER A 560 64.81 44.05 47.47
N ILE A 561 63.62 44.53 47.07
CA ILE A 561 63.11 44.51 45.69
C ILE A 561 63.50 45.81 44.98
N ASN A 562 63.26 46.96 45.63
CA ASN A 562 63.64 48.28 45.13
C ASN A 562 64.62 49.01 46.06
N PRO A 563 65.94 48.82 45.89
CA PRO A 563 66.94 49.47 46.72
C PRO A 563 67.15 50.97 46.41
N VAL A 564 66.53 51.50 45.36
CA VAL A 564 66.71 52.89 44.90
C VAL A 564 65.68 53.83 45.52
N ASN A 565 64.47 53.36 45.80
CA ASN A 565 63.38 54.15 46.37
C ASN A 565 62.39 53.30 47.18
N PRO A 566 62.83 52.67 48.29
CA PRO A 566 62.01 51.75 49.04
C PRO A 566 60.83 52.44 49.72
N ASP A 567 59.70 51.74 49.71
CA ASP A 567 58.47 52.11 50.37
C ASP A 567 58.55 51.93 51.91
N PRO A 568 58.26 52.97 52.72
CA PRO A 568 58.27 52.90 54.18
C PRO A 568 57.06 52.20 54.81
N GLY A 569 55.95 52.06 54.09
CA GLY A 569 54.78 51.25 54.46
C GLY A 569 55.07 49.76 54.39
N CYS A 570 56.00 49.34 53.53
CA CYS A 570 56.42 47.94 53.39
C CYS A 570 57.30 47.42 54.53
N SER A 571 56.81 46.41 55.26
CA SER A 571 57.53 45.74 56.34
C SER A 571 58.39 44.54 55.88
N SER A 572 58.02 43.88 54.78
CA SER A 572 58.81 42.88 54.07
C SER A 572 58.43 42.85 52.58
N SER A 573 59.10 42.01 51.77
CA SER A 573 58.71 41.79 50.36
C SER A 573 57.45 40.94 50.21
N GLU A 574 57.00 40.28 51.29
CA GLU A 574 55.72 39.56 51.34
C GLU A 574 54.60 40.43 51.96
N ASP A 575 54.86 41.71 52.19
CA ASP A 575 53.87 42.65 52.72
C ASP A 575 52.96 43.16 51.59
N ASN A 576 51.66 43.20 51.83
CA ASN A 576 50.66 43.56 50.82
C ASN A 576 50.06 44.96 51.03
N ASP A 577 50.61 45.75 51.95
CA ASP A 577 50.10 47.09 52.27
C ASP A 577 51.24 48.12 52.22
N GLU A 578 51.30 48.91 51.14
CA GLU A 578 52.24 50.02 51.02
C GLU A 578 51.83 51.26 51.85
N ARG A 579 50.65 51.25 52.50
CA ARG A 579 50.18 52.46 53.18
C ARG A 579 50.99 52.77 54.42
N ASP A 580 51.60 53.95 54.40
CA ASP A 580 52.25 54.56 55.54
C ASP A 580 51.34 54.62 56.79
N LEU A 581 51.70 53.90 57.86
CA LEU A 581 51.01 53.93 59.18
C LEU A 581 50.94 55.34 59.83
N LYS A 582 51.41 56.39 59.16
CA LYS A 582 51.46 57.77 59.65
C LYS A 582 50.28 58.67 59.24
N TYR A 583 49.37 58.25 58.37
CA TYR A 583 48.22 59.10 57.97
C TYR A 583 46.90 58.82 58.72
N ARG A 584 46.91 57.94 59.73
CA ARG A 584 45.70 57.52 60.47
C ARG A 584 45.26 58.44 61.62
N GLU A 585 45.75 59.68 61.72
CA GLU A 585 45.41 60.61 62.83
C GLU A 585 44.74 61.96 62.46
N VAL A 586 44.27 62.21 61.22
CA VAL A 586 43.72 63.55 60.87
C VAL A 586 42.22 63.61 60.52
N PHE A 587 41.49 62.50 60.39
CA PHE A 587 40.05 62.54 60.00
C PHE A 587 39.05 62.07 61.06
N THR A 588 39.30 62.37 62.34
CA THR A 588 38.39 62.05 63.47
C THR A 588 37.66 63.22 64.16
N PRO A 589 37.42 64.41 63.55
CA PRO A 589 36.42 65.33 64.12
C PRO A 589 35.25 65.77 63.22
N PHE A 590 35.15 65.40 61.93
CA PHE A 590 34.07 65.93 61.07
C PHE A 590 32.74 65.14 61.14
N ILE A 591 32.80 63.84 61.45
CA ILE A 591 31.64 62.93 61.42
C ILE A 591 30.65 63.17 62.57
N TYR A 592 31.08 63.75 63.70
CA TYR A 592 30.19 64.00 64.85
C TYR A 592 29.30 65.25 64.71
N SER A 593 29.60 66.19 63.80
CA SER A 593 28.81 67.43 63.69
C SER A 593 27.55 67.29 62.84
N VAL A 594 27.56 66.41 61.83
CA VAL A 594 26.46 66.27 60.85
C VAL A 594 25.33 65.36 61.38
N ALA A 595 25.64 64.39 62.25
CA ALA A 595 24.66 63.46 62.81
C ALA A 595 23.68 64.09 63.82
N SER A 596 23.94 65.32 64.29
CA SER A 596 23.11 65.98 65.32
C SER A 596 21.99 66.90 64.76
N ALA A 597 21.95 67.15 63.45
CA ALA A 597 21.11 68.20 62.86
C ALA A 597 19.86 67.71 62.06
N LEU A 598 19.66 66.41 61.85
CA LEU A 598 18.52 65.90 61.08
C LEU A 598 17.70 64.88 61.89
N ARG A 599 16.64 65.37 62.56
CA ARG A 599 15.54 64.52 63.06
C ARG A 599 14.53 64.34 61.93
N PHE A 600 14.36 63.12 61.43
CA PHE A 600 13.15 62.73 60.72
C PHE A 600 12.60 61.44 61.34
N GLU A 601 11.36 61.54 61.79
CA GLU A 601 10.56 60.45 62.36
C GLU A 601 10.07 59.55 61.22
N GLY A 602 10.60 58.33 61.15
CA GLY A 602 10.20 57.32 60.18
C GLY A 602 11.22 56.20 60.18
N GLY A 603 10.93 55.11 60.88
CA GLY A 603 11.88 54.05 61.19
C GLY A 603 12.51 53.41 59.95
N PHE A 604 13.84 53.55 59.86
CA PHE A 604 14.72 52.61 59.18
C PHE A 604 15.94 52.36 60.07
N SER A 605 16.27 51.09 60.23
CA SER A 605 17.38 50.58 61.02
C SER A 605 18.69 50.83 60.29
N THR A 606 19.58 51.57 60.97
CA THR A 606 21.01 51.72 60.69
C THR A 606 21.42 52.67 59.55
N ILE A 607 21.96 53.81 59.97
CA ILE A 607 22.64 54.89 59.20
C ILE A 607 23.80 54.39 58.33
N GLN A 608 24.25 53.14 58.52
CA GLN A 608 25.40 52.55 57.86
C GLN A 608 25.13 52.26 56.37
N GLU A 609 23.92 51.83 56.00
CA GLU A 609 23.56 51.54 54.60
C GLU A 609 23.40 52.78 53.72
N TRP A 610 23.14 53.95 54.32
CA TRP A 610 22.98 55.19 53.55
C TRP A 610 24.33 55.82 53.17
N ILE A 611 25.33 55.72 54.05
CA ILE A 611 26.69 56.23 53.79
C ILE A 611 27.38 55.41 52.69
N THR A 612 27.18 54.08 52.69
CA THR A 612 27.72 53.21 51.64
C THR A 612 27.10 53.51 50.29
N ASN A 613 25.77 53.71 50.22
CA ASN A 613 25.09 54.06 48.97
C ASN A 613 25.43 55.48 48.44
N TYR A 614 25.65 56.45 49.33
CA TYR A 614 25.96 57.82 48.90
C TYR A 614 27.39 57.97 48.36
N LEU A 615 28.36 57.22 48.89
CA LEU A 615 29.74 57.21 48.38
C LEU A 615 29.87 56.41 47.07
N PHE A 616 29.03 55.39 46.85
CA PHE A 616 29.06 54.57 45.64
C PHE A 616 28.40 55.24 44.41
N HIS A 617 27.56 56.27 44.61
CA HIS A 617 26.82 56.93 43.51
C HIS A 617 27.37 58.30 43.07
N HIS A 618 28.41 58.82 43.72
CA HIS A 618 29.10 60.02 43.26
C HIS A 618 30.57 59.72 43.01
N GLN A 619 30.87 59.26 41.78
CA GLN A 619 32.23 59.21 41.20
C GLN A 619 32.90 60.59 41.29
N LEU A 620 33.64 60.82 42.37
CA LEU A 620 34.58 61.91 42.54
C LEU A 620 35.93 61.28 42.90
N PHE A 621 36.68 60.91 41.86
CA PHE A 621 38.13 60.89 41.89
C PHE A 621 38.63 62.23 41.35
#